data_AF-A0A0J7K1D9-F1
#
_entry.id   AF-A0A0J7K1D9-F1
#
_cell.length_a   1.000
_cell.length_b   1.000
_cell.length_c   1.000
_cell.angle_alpha   90.00
_cell.angle_beta   90.00
_cell.angle_gamma   90.00
#
_symmetry.space_group_name_H-M   'P 1'
#
loop_
_entity.id
_entity.type
_entity.pdbx_description
1 polymer ?
#
loop_
_entity_poly.entity_id
_entity_poly.type
_entity_poly.pdbx_seq_one_letter_code
_entity_poly.pdbx_strand_id
1 'polypeptide(L)'
;MMGILYTGKSVTSREKNQSKRVVEELAAPFKNSNGNITTDNILTMMPLAKHLLSWRLTLVETLKENKSREKGASKTRAELSIVFDFHENVTICSDVAKKSKAVILLSTMHHDKTIEVPKQKPEILHFYNKTVWHRCYEQNAWNLYDL
;
A
#
# COMPACT_ATOMS: atom_id res chain seq x y z
N MET A 1 5.01 18.59 -17.13
CA MET A 1 4.50 18.30 -15.78
C MET A 1 5.45 18.97 -14.79
N MET A 2 4.94 19.77 -13.84
CA MET A 2 5.78 20.43 -12.82
C MET A 2 6.17 19.40 -11.76
N GLY A 3 7.48 19.20 -11.53
CA GLY A 3 7.96 18.26 -10.51
C GLY A 3 7.77 18.83 -9.09
N ILE A 4 7.54 17.96 -8.11
CA ILE A 4 7.50 18.33 -6.69
C ILE A 4 8.90 18.10 -6.10
N LEU A 5 9.60 19.18 -5.73
CA LEU A 5 10.91 19.09 -5.11
C LEU A 5 10.79 18.83 -3.61
N TYR A 6 11.34 17.72 -3.14
CA TYR A 6 11.45 17.45 -1.71
C TYR A 6 12.73 18.09 -1.15
N THR A 7 12.58 19.18 -0.39
CA THR A 7 13.71 19.95 0.17
C THR A 7 14.13 19.48 1.57
N GLY A 8 13.50 18.44 2.11
CA GLY A 8 13.84 17.88 3.42
C GLY A 8 13.19 18.64 4.58
N LYS A 9 13.88 19.63 5.16
CA LYS A 9 13.43 20.37 6.35
C LYS A 9 12.93 21.76 5.97
N SER A 10 11.77 22.14 6.48
CA SER A 10 11.38 23.55 6.49
C SER A 10 12.13 24.29 7.61
N VAL A 11 12.39 25.58 7.39
CA VAL A 11 13.19 26.43 8.30
C VAL A 11 12.50 26.63 9.66
N THR A 12 11.19 26.37 9.74
CA THR A 12 10.34 26.83 10.85
C THR A 12 9.78 25.72 11.75
N SER A 13 9.66 24.45 11.32
CA SER A 13 9.29 23.33 12.23
C SER A 13 9.37 21.93 11.58
N ARG A 14 9.33 20.86 12.40
CA ARG A 14 9.21 19.48 11.92
C ARG A 14 7.83 19.26 11.28
N GLU A 15 7.81 19.07 9.97
CA GLU A 15 6.60 18.72 9.23
C GLU A 15 6.08 17.34 9.69
N LYS A 16 4.77 17.26 9.94
CA LYS A 16 4.06 16.01 10.29
C LYS A 16 3.25 15.55 9.08
N ASN A 17 3.09 14.22 8.94
CA ASN A 17 2.28 13.61 7.87
C ASN A 17 2.75 13.93 6.44
N GLN A 18 4.06 14.14 6.23
CA GLN A 18 4.65 14.42 4.91
C GLN A 18 4.18 13.44 3.83
N SER A 19 4.18 12.16 4.16
CA SER A 19 3.75 11.09 3.26
C SER A 19 2.32 11.30 2.74
N LYS A 20 1.40 11.69 3.62
CA LYS A 20 -0.01 11.92 3.26
C LYS A 20 -0.11 13.09 2.27
N ARG A 21 0.54 14.21 2.60
CA ARG A 21 0.55 15.41 1.76
C ARG A 21 1.11 15.13 0.38
N VAL A 22 2.27 14.47 0.30
CA VAL A 22 2.92 14.15 -0.98
C VAL A 22 2.02 13.28 -1.85
N VAL A 23 1.37 12.27 -1.27
CA VAL A 23 0.44 11.41 -2.02
C VAL A 23 -0.76 12.20 -2.52
N GLU A 24 -1.34 13.06 -1.68
CA GLU A 24 -2.47 13.89 -2.08
C GLU A 24 -2.10 14.90 -3.18
N GLU A 25 -0.93 15.52 -3.10
CA GLU A 25 -0.43 16.43 -4.14
C GLU A 25 -0.15 15.70 -5.46
N LEU A 26 0.46 14.52 -5.40
CA LEU A 26 0.71 13.68 -6.58
C LEU A 26 -0.57 13.08 -7.17
N ALA A 27 -1.57 12.79 -6.33
CA ALA A 27 -2.85 12.23 -6.75
C ALA A 27 -3.84 13.30 -7.24
N ALA A 28 -3.64 14.58 -6.87
CA ALA A 28 -4.56 15.67 -7.19
C ALA A 28 -4.87 15.82 -8.69
N PRO A 29 -3.93 15.64 -9.64
CA PRO A 29 -4.22 15.67 -11.07
C PRO A 29 -5.08 14.50 -11.57
N PHE A 30 -5.13 13.40 -10.82
CA PHE A 30 -5.80 12.16 -11.20
C PHE A 30 -7.16 11.98 -10.53
N LYS A 31 -7.69 13.00 -9.84
CA LYS A 31 -9.02 12.92 -9.22
C LYS A 31 -10.09 12.54 -10.25
N ASN A 32 -11.02 11.69 -9.84
CA ASN A 32 -12.12 11.16 -10.68
C ASN A 32 -11.70 10.33 -11.90
N SER A 33 -10.42 9.93 -11.98
CA SER A 33 -9.95 9.03 -13.04
C SER A 33 -10.36 7.57 -12.83
N ASN A 34 -10.88 7.20 -11.65
CA ASN A 34 -11.09 5.81 -11.22
C ASN A 34 -9.81 4.97 -11.26
N GLY A 35 -8.65 5.63 -11.17
CA GLY A 35 -7.34 4.99 -11.15
C GLY A 35 -7.01 4.35 -9.81
N ASN A 36 -6.04 3.45 -9.83
CA ASN A 36 -5.47 2.83 -8.64
C ASN A 36 -4.10 3.42 -8.32
N ILE A 37 -3.88 3.72 -7.04
CA ILE A 37 -2.60 4.13 -6.50
C ILE A 37 -2.02 2.95 -5.70
N THR A 38 -0.79 2.56 -6.01
CA THR A 38 -0.03 1.63 -5.16
C THR A 38 1.05 2.40 -4.42
N THR A 39 1.08 2.28 -3.09
CA THR A 39 2.12 2.88 -2.26
C THR A 39 2.82 1.84 -1.40
N ASP A 40 4.08 2.11 -1.08
CA ASP A 40 4.86 1.26 -0.18
C ASP A 40 4.55 1.56 1.30
N ASN A 41 5.29 0.85 2.16
CA ASN A 41 5.32 0.83 3.64
C ASN A 41 5.61 2.19 4.31
N ILE A 42 4.92 3.24 3.89
CA ILE A 42 5.20 4.64 4.25
C ILE A 42 3.94 5.31 4.82
N LEU A 43 2.77 4.82 4.43
CA LEU A 43 1.49 5.41 4.80
C LEU A 43 0.79 4.48 5.76
N THR A 44 0.41 5.03 6.91
CA THR A 44 -0.40 4.27 7.84
C THR A 44 -1.53 5.15 8.27
N MET A 45 -2.44 5.37 7.34
CA MET A 45 -3.57 6.24 7.57
C MET A 45 -4.74 5.67 6.80
N MET A 46 -5.52 4.81 7.47
CA MET A 46 -6.92 4.55 7.10
C MET A 46 -7.68 5.83 6.69
N PRO A 47 -7.47 7.02 7.30
CA PRO A 47 -8.07 8.25 6.78
C PRO A 47 -7.57 8.70 5.40
N LEU A 48 -6.34 8.37 4.98
CA LEU A 48 -5.89 8.64 3.61
C LEU A 48 -6.62 7.73 2.61
N ALA A 49 -6.74 6.43 2.91
CA ALA A 49 -7.49 5.52 2.05
C ALA A 49 -8.95 6.00 1.85
N LYS A 50 -9.60 6.43 2.93
CA LYS A 50 -10.94 7.04 2.89
C LYS A 50 -10.97 8.35 2.08
N HIS A 51 -9.94 9.18 2.22
CA HIS A 51 -9.86 10.45 1.46
C HIS A 51 -9.66 10.20 -0.04
N LEU A 52 -8.80 9.26 -0.43
CA LEU A 52 -8.62 8.90 -1.85
C LEU A 52 -9.89 8.29 -2.45
N LEU A 53 -10.63 7.48 -1.68
CA LEU A 53 -11.94 6.99 -2.10
C LEU A 53 -12.93 8.13 -2.39
N SER A 54 -12.90 9.21 -1.59
CA SER A 54 -13.73 10.40 -1.87
C SER A 54 -13.38 11.08 -3.21
N TRP A 55 -12.15 10.89 -3.70
CA TRP A 55 -11.68 11.37 -5.01
C TRP A 55 -11.88 10.34 -6.13
N ARG A 56 -12.61 9.25 -5.87
CA ARG A 56 -12.76 8.09 -6.77
C ARG A 56 -11.41 7.52 -7.20
N LEU A 57 -10.50 7.37 -6.25
CA LEU A 57 -9.22 6.71 -6.42
C LEU A 57 -9.16 5.53 -5.45
N THR A 58 -8.67 4.39 -5.93
CA THR A 58 -8.40 3.25 -5.07
C THR A 58 -6.93 3.25 -4.64
N LEU A 59 -6.68 2.64 -3.48
CA LEU A 59 -5.37 2.53 -2.87
C LEU A 59 -5.07 1.07 -2.52
N VAL A 60 -3.84 0.65 -2.81
CA VAL A 60 -3.24 -0.60 -2.32
C VAL A 60 -1.90 -0.27 -1.66
N GLU A 61 -1.74 -0.67 -0.39
CA GLU A 61 -0.51 -0.41 0.36
C GLU A 61 -0.12 -1.58 1.28
N THR A 62 1.17 -1.66 1.62
CA THR A 62 1.68 -2.54 2.67
C THR A 62 1.70 -1.79 4.01
N LEU A 63 1.26 -2.47 5.07
CA LEU A 63 1.23 -1.93 6.43
C LEU A 63 2.36 -2.52 7.28
N LYS A 64 3.00 -1.67 8.09
CA LYS A 64 3.99 -2.11 9.08
C LYS A 64 3.31 -2.81 10.25
N GLU A 65 3.88 -3.97 10.61
CA GLU A 65 3.41 -4.85 11.69
C GLU A 65 3.18 -4.14 13.04
N ASN A 66 4.00 -3.15 13.39
CA ASN A 66 3.92 -2.45 14.69
C ASN A 66 2.60 -1.68 14.94
N LYS A 67 1.74 -1.49 13.94
CA LYS A 67 0.52 -0.67 14.07
C LYS A 67 -0.77 -1.48 14.17
N SER A 68 -0.72 -2.80 13.99
CA SER A 68 -1.88 -3.68 14.16
C SER A 68 -1.47 -4.88 15.01
N ARG A 69 -1.58 -4.73 16.34
CA ARG A 69 -1.26 -5.81 17.29
C ARG A 69 -2.13 -7.05 17.09
N GLU A 70 -3.35 -6.87 16.59
CA GLU A 70 -4.32 -7.96 16.41
C GLU A 70 -4.16 -8.71 15.08
N LYS A 71 -3.52 -8.11 14.07
CA LYS A 71 -3.33 -8.71 12.73
C LYS A 71 -1.86 -8.98 12.37
N GLY A 72 -0.94 -8.75 13.29
CA GLY A 72 0.49 -9.03 13.14
C GLY A 72 0.85 -10.51 13.27
N ALA A 73 2.14 -10.83 13.09
CA ALA A 73 2.63 -12.19 13.22
C ALA A 73 2.72 -12.58 14.70
N SER A 74 1.67 -13.19 15.22
CA SER A 74 1.75 -13.83 16.54
C SER A 74 2.49 -15.16 16.44
N LYS A 75 3.24 -15.54 17.49
CA LYS A 75 3.84 -16.88 17.62
C LYS A 75 2.79 -18.00 17.56
N THR A 76 1.53 -17.67 17.85
CA THR A 76 0.39 -18.60 17.83
C THR A 76 -0.23 -18.78 16.44
N ARG A 77 0.11 -17.93 15.46
CA ARG A 77 -0.50 -17.99 14.12
C ARG A 77 0.18 -19.04 13.25
N ALA A 78 -0.62 -19.86 12.56
CA ALA A 78 -0.13 -20.90 11.66
C ALA A 78 0.56 -20.32 10.41
N GLU A 79 1.55 -21.05 9.90
CA GLU A 79 2.21 -20.73 8.63
C GLU A 79 1.22 -20.90 7.46
N LEU A 80 1.35 -20.06 6.42
CA LEU A 80 0.43 -19.96 5.28
C LEU A 80 -1.01 -19.58 5.65
N SER A 81 -1.23 -19.04 6.86
CA SER A 81 -2.55 -18.55 7.23
C SER A 81 -2.81 -17.15 6.67
N ILE A 82 -3.99 -16.97 6.08
CA ILE A 82 -4.48 -15.71 5.53
C ILE A 82 -5.73 -15.31 6.29
N VAL A 83 -5.80 -14.05 6.73
CA VAL A 83 -6.96 -13.49 7.44
C VAL A 83 -7.32 -12.20 6.72
N PHE A 84 -8.60 -12.08 6.38
CA PHE A 84 -9.17 -10.87 5.81
C PHE A 84 -10.07 -10.21 6.83
N ASP A 85 -9.95 -8.90 6.95
CA ASP A 85 -10.84 -8.05 7.71
C ASP A 85 -11.41 -6.96 6.80
N PHE A 86 -12.72 -6.76 6.87
CA PHE A 86 -13.46 -5.86 6.02
C PHE A 86 -14.07 -4.77 6.89
N HIS A 87 -13.73 -3.53 6.59
CA HIS A 87 -14.25 -2.37 7.30
C HIS A 87 -14.71 -1.33 6.29
N GLU A 88 -16.03 -1.14 6.17
CA GLU A 88 -16.64 -0.30 5.15
C GLU A 88 -16.12 -0.68 3.74
N ASN A 89 -15.48 0.26 3.03
CA ASN A 89 -14.90 0.07 1.70
C ASN A 89 -13.39 -0.22 1.75
N VAL A 90 -12.88 -0.69 2.89
CA VAL A 90 -11.46 -1.01 3.09
C VAL A 90 -11.33 -2.48 3.49
N THR A 91 -10.49 -3.20 2.77
CA THR A 91 -10.11 -4.58 3.05
C THR A 91 -8.68 -4.63 3.55
N ILE A 92 -8.48 -5.29 4.68
CA ILE A 92 -7.17 -5.54 5.25
C ILE A 92 -6.90 -7.03 5.16
N CYS A 93 -5.81 -7.41 4.51
CA CYS A 93 -5.37 -8.80 4.39
C CYS A 93 -4.09 -9.00 5.19
N SER A 94 -4.08 -9.96 6.10
CA SER A 94 -2.89 -10.39 6.83
C SER A 94 -2.48 -11.79 6.38
N ASP A 95 -1.34 -11.89 5.71
CA ASP A 95 -0.75 -13.11 5.19
C ASP A 95 0.51 -13.49 5.99
N VAL A 96 0.51 -14.67 6.62
CA VAL A 96 1.68 -15.22 7.31
C VAL A 96 2.38 -16.21 6.39
N ALA A 97 3.24 -15.68 5.53
CA ALA A 97 4.04 -16.51 4.63
C ALA A 97 5.06 -17.39 5.37
N LYS A 98 5.55 -16.97 6.54
CA LYS A 98 6.48 -17.72 7.39
C LYS A 98 6.13 -17.54 8.86
N LYS A 99 6.37 -18.54 9.70
CA LYS A 99 6.11 -18.43 11.15
C LYS A 99 6.75 -17.16 11.74
N SER A 100 5.96 -16.41 12.51
CA SER A 100 6.37 -15.13 13.12
C SER A 100 6.74 -14.01 12.11
N LYS A 101 6.36 -14.12 10.84
CA LYS A 101 6.45 -13.04 9.85
C LYS A 101 5.12 -12.89 9.10
N ALA A 102 4.50 -11.73 9.23
CA ALA A 102 3.23 -11.40 8.58
C ALA A 102 3.41 -10.21 7.64
N VAL A 103 2.82 -10.32 6.47
CA VAL A 103 2.61 -9.20 5.55
C VAL A 103 1.18 -8.74 5.73
N ILE A 104 1.02 -7.48 6.10
CA ILE A 104 -0.30 -6.86 6.21
C ILE A 104 -0.46 -5.93 5.00
N LEU A 105 -1.56 -6.09 4.30
CA LEU A 105 -1.95 -5.30 3.14
C LEU A 105 -3.24 -4.57 3.46
N LEU A 106 -3.34 -3.34 2.97
CA LEU A 106 -4.58 -2.57 2.96
C LEU A 106 -4.94 -2.31 1.50
N SER A 107 -6.19 -2.59 1.16
CA SER A 107 -6.73 -2.34 -0.16
C SER A 107 -8.13 -1.74 -0.07
N THR A 108 -8.40 -0.78 -0.94
CA THR A 108 -9.76 -0.25 -1.19
C THR A 108 -10.29 -0.64 -2.57
N MET A 109 -9.51 -1.44 -3.30
CA MET A 109 -9.86 -1.96 -4.63
C MET A 109 -10.48 -3.36 -4.54
N HIS A 110 -9.99 -4.17 -3.61
CA HIS A 110 -10.41 -5.57 -3.46
C HIS A 110 -11.40 -5.70 -2.31
N HIS A 111 -12.55 -6.31 -2.54
CA HIS A 111 -13.63 -6.49 -1.55
C HIS A 111 -14.01 -7.96 -1.33
N ASP A 112 -13.19 -8.88 -1.82
CA ASP A 112 -13.41 -10.32 -1.67
C ASP A 112 -12.26 -11.00 -0.92
N LYS A 113 -12.39 -12.31 -0.70
CA LYS A 113 -11.39 -13.16 -0.04
C LYS A 113 -10.67 -14.05 -1.06
N THR A 114 -10.41 -13.54 -2.26
CA THR A 114 -9.87 -14.36 -3.34
C THR A 114 -8.43 -14.78 -3.04
N ILE A 115 -8.18 -16.09 -3.10
CA ILE A 115 -6.87 -16.71 -2.88
C ILE A 115 -6.52 -17.53 -4.12
N GLU A 116 -5.34 -17.27 -4.69
CA GLU A 116 -4.81 -18.02 -5.83
C GLU A 116 -4.28 -19.39 -5.38
N VAL A 117 -4.81 -20.44 -6.01
CA VAL A 117 -4.38 -21.84 -5.86
C VAL A 117 -3.46 -22.19 -7.04
N PRO A 118 -2.37 -22.96 -6.86
CA PRO A 118 -1.96 -23.73 -5.68
C PRO A 118 -1.07 -22.97 -4.69
N LYS A 119 -0.68 -21.73 -4.99
CA LYS A 119 0.35 -21.00 -4.23
C LYS A 119 -0.13 -20.47 -2.88
N GLN A 120 -1.43 -20.56 -2.58
CA GLN A 120 -2.06 -20.02 -1.37
C GLN A 120 -1.66 -18.57 -1.12
N LYS A 121 -1.80 -17.73 -2.16
CA LYS A 121 -1.51 -16.30 -2.07
C LYS A 121 -2.79 -15.50 -2.21
N PRO A 122 -3.04 -14.49 -1.37
CA PRO A 122 -4.19 -13.62 -1.56
C PRO A 122 -3.99 -12.81 -2.84
N GLU A 123 -5.06 -12.62 -3.61
CA GLU A 123 -5.03 -11.89 -4.87
C GLU A 123 -4.50 -10.46 -4.68
N ILE A 124 -4.83 -9.81 -3.56
CA ILE A 124 -4.32 -8.50 -3.14
C ILE A 124 -2.78 -8.46 -3.11
N LEU A 125 -2.13 -9.52 -2.61
CA LEU A 125 -0.66 -9.60 -2.54
C LEU A 125 -0.07 -9.78 -3.94
N HIS A 126 -0.73 -10.56 -4.80
CA HIS A 126 -0.31 -10.73 -6.18
C HIS A 126 -0.41 -9.43 -6.97
N PHE A 127 -1.53 -8.71 -6.84
CA PHE A 127 -1.75 -7.40 -7.43
C PHE A 127 -0.70 -6.37 -6.95
N TYR A 128 -0.46 -6.30 -5.63
CA TYR A 128 0.56 -5.42 -5.07
C TYR A 128 1.93 -5.72 -5.67
N ASN A 129 2.35 -6.98 -5.70
CA ASN A 129 3.63 -7.36 -6.29
C ASN A 129 3.71 -6.90 -7.76
N LYS A 130 2.72 -7.20 -8.60
CA LYS A 130 2.73 -6.79 -10.02
C LYS A 130 2.92 -5.28 -10.20
N THR A 131 2.24 -4.47 -9.41
CA THR A 131 2.29 -3.00 -9.53
C THR A 131 3.59 -2.40 -9.00
N VAL A 132 4.22 -3.01 -7.98
CA VAL A 132 5.54 -2.59 -7.48
C VAL A 132 6.67 -2.99 -8.44
N TRP A 133 6.65 -4.22 -8.96
CA TRP A 133 7.69 -4.71 -9.88
C TRP A 133 7.77 -3.89 -11.17
N HIS A 134 6.62 -3.43 -11.70
CA HIS A 134 6.59 -2.53 -12.87
C HIS A 134 7.36 -1.23 -12.60
N ARG A 135 7.18 -0.64 -11.41
CA ARG A 135 7.87 0.58 -11.00
C ARG A 135 9.38 0.39 -10.89
N CYS A 136 9.83 -0.71 -10.29
CA CYS A 136 11.26 -1.03 -10.20
C CYS A 136 11.87 -1.30 -11.57
N TYR A 137 11.13 -1.94 -12.50
CA TYR A 137 11.62 -2.18 -13.85
C TYR A 137 11.76 -0.89 -14.66
N GLU A 138 10.77 0.00 -14.60
CA GLU A 138 10.87 1.31 -15.27
C GLU A 138 12.02 2.15 -14.71
N GLN A 139 12.19 2.22 -13.39
CA GLN A 139 13.31 2.93 -12.77
C GLN A 139 14.68 2.34 -13.19
N ASN A 140 14.78 1.01 -13.29
CA ASN A 140 16.00 0.35 -13.76
C ASN A 140 16.23 0.54 -15.26
N ALA A 141 15.16 0.63 -16.08
CA ALA A 141 15.26 0.89 -17.50
C ALA A 141 15.79 2.30 -17.77
N TRP A 142 15.30 3.33 -17.06
CA TRP A 142 15.84 4.69 -17.18
C TRP A 142 17.32 4.78 -16.76
N ASN A 143 17.73 4.06 -15.71
CA ASN A 143 19.13 4.00 -15.29
C ASN A 143 20.08 3.33 -16.31
N LEU A 144 19.56 2.52 -17.24
CA LEU A 144 20.35 1.87 -18.29
C LEU A 144 20.57 2.77 -19.53
N TYR A 145 19.76 3.82 -19.70
CA TYR A 145 19.89 4.79 -20.78
C TYR A 145 20.64 6.07 -20.36
N ASP A 146 21.00 6.20 -19.09
CA ASP A 146 21.81 7.29 -18.52
C ASP A 146 23.31 6.91 -18.38
N LEU A 147 23.80 5.94 -19.16
CA LEU A 147 25.22 5.56 -19.29
C LEU A 147 25.81 5.93 -20.66
#